data_AF-A0A5P9GTJ4-F1
#
_entry.id   AF-A0A5P9GTJ4-F1
#
_cell.length_a   1.000
_cell.length_b   1.000
_cell.length_c   1.000
_cell.angle_alpha   90.00
_cell.angle_beta   90.00
_cell.angle_gamma   90.00
#
_symmetry.space_group_name_H-M   'P 1'
#
loop_
_entity.id
_entity.type
_entity.pdbx_description
1 polymer ?
#
loop_
_entity_poly.entity_id
_entity_poly.type
_entity_poly.pdbx_seq_one_letter_code
_entity_poly.pdbx_strand_id
1 'polypeptide(L)'
;MTQSSLLNPSAESPLSSSMEWIASVLFGEVALGLCVLAVAFVGALMLTGRLAVREGLRVPLGCFILLGAPLIAGAFIQSAEKREISSLPNQHNDDFGTRDDLEPATHDPYSGA
;
A
#
# COMPACT_ATOMS: atom_id res chain seq x y z
N MET A 1 1.15 46.35 11.68
CA MET A 1 0.76 44.94 11.45
C MET A 1 1.35 44.51 10.12
N THR A 2 2.56 43.99 10.18
CA THR A 2 3.37 43.56 9.03
C THR A 2 2.88 42.21 8.53
N GLN A 3 2.59 42.11 7.23
CA GLN A 3 2.24 40.86 6.52
C GLN A 3 3.45 39.94 6.39
N SER A 4 3.94 39.41 7.51
CA SER A 4 5.00 38.41 7.53
C SER A 4 4.40 37.02 7.31
N SER A 5 4.80 36.38 6.21
CA SER A 5 4.75 34.93 5.94
C SER A 5 3.58 34.34 5.11
N LEU A 6 3.24 34.93 3.96
CA LEU A 6 2.64 34.16 2.83
C LEU A 6 3.69 33.63 1.83
N LEU A 7 4.95 34.09 1.96
CA LEU A 7 6.05 33.79 1.04
C LEU A 7 7.19 33.03 1.72
N ASN A 8 6.99 32.53 2.95
CA ASN A 8 8.00 31.73 3.64
C ASN A 8 8.05 30.33 2.97
N PRO A 9 9.11 29.98 2.22
CA PRO A 9 9.18 28.74 1.45
C PRO A 9 9.57 27.55 2.35
N SER A 10 8.82 27.34 3.44
CA SER A 10 9.04 26.24 4.39
C SER A 10 7.75 25.47 4.72
N ALA A 11 6.68 25.72 3.98
CA ALA A 11 5.49 24.88 3.99
C ALA A 11 5.47 24.16 2.64
N GLU A 12 5.48 22.83 2.68
CA GLU A 12 5.14 21.92 1.59
C GLU A 12 4.09 22.57 0.68
N SER A 13 4.54 23.06 -0.47
CA SER A 13 3.70 23.86 -1.35
C SER A 13 2.61 22.96 -1.93
N PRO A 14 1.31 23.32 -1.93
CA PRO A 14 0.27 22.51 -2.57
C PRO A 14 0.57 22.16 -4.04
N LEU A 15 1.47 22.92 -4.69
CA LEU A 15 2.04 22.59 -5.99
C LEU A 15 2.83 21.28 -6.00
N SER A 16 3.70 21.03 -5.00
CA SER A 16 4.46 19.78 -4.90
C SER A 16 3.54 18.59 -4.64
N SER A 17 2.52 18.73 -3.79
CA SER A 17 1.54 17.67 -3.55
C SER A 17 0.69 17.36 -4.80
N SER A 18 0.36 18.38 -5.59
CA SER A 18 -0.35 18.21 -6.86
C SER A 18 0.52 17.50 -7.91
N MET A 19 1.80 17.87 -7.98
CA MET A 19 2.78 17.21 -8.85
C MET A 19 3.01 15.74 -8.46
N GLU A 20 3.05 15.42 -7.16
CA GLU A 20 3.16 14.05 -6.66
C GLU A 20 1.97 13.19 -7.10
N TRP A 21 0.74 13.71 -7.05
CA TRP A 21 -0.45 13.00 -7.55
C TRP A 21 -0.39 12.76 -9.05
N ILE A 22 -0.02 13.77 -9.83
CA ILE A 22 0.13 13.64 -11.29
C ILE A 22 1.21 12.60 -11.61
N ALA A 23 2.35 12.65 -10.91
CA ALA A 23 3.42 11.69 -11.06
C ALA A 23 2.93 10.27 -10.72
N SER A 24 2.22 10.09 -9.62
CA SER A 24 1.63 8.80 -9.22
C SER A 24 0.70 8.22 -10.31
N VAL A 25 -0.18 9.04 -10.87
CA VAL A 25 -1.05 8.62 -11.98
C VAL A 25 -0.25 8.31 -13.26
N LEU A 26 0.80 9.09 -13.55
CA LEU A 26 1.67 8.88 -14.72
C LEU A 26 2.50 7.60 -14.63
N PHE A 27 2.97 7.24 -13.43
CA PHE A 27 3.79 6.05 -13.24
C PHE A 27 2.94 4.77 -13.09
N GLY A 28 1.69 4.86 -12.62
CA GLY A 28 0.79 3.71 -12.41
C GLY A 28 -0.21 3.46 -13.55
N GLU A 29 -1.14 4.38 -13.76
CA GLU A 29 -2.26 4.21 -14.70
C GLU A 29 -1.84 4.36 -16.17
N VAL A 30 -0.96 5.32 -16.45
CA VAL A 30 -0.48 5.54 -17.84
C VAL A 30 0.36 4.35 -18.32
N ALA A 31 1.13 3.73 -17.42
CA ALA A 31 1.88 2.51 -17.73
C ALA A 31 0.95 1.36 -18.17
N LEU A 32 -0.14 1.15 -17.43
CA LEU A 32 -1.13 0.13 -17.76
C LEU A 32 -1.87 0.47 -19.06
N GLY A 33 -2.24 1.74 -19.26
CA GLY A 33 -2.84 2.24 -20.49
C GLY A 33 -1.97 2.03 -21.73
N LEU A 34 -0.67 2.33 -21.65
CA LEU A 34 0.29 2.08 -22.73
C LEU A 34 0.46 0.57 -23.02
N CYS A 35 0.44 -0.28 -21.99
CA CYS A 35 0.48 -1.73 -22.17
C CYS A 35 -0.75 -2.23 -22.95
N VAL A 36 -1.96 -1.76 -22.60
CA VAL A 36 -3.20 -2.09 -23.32
C VAL A 36 -3.16 -1.56 -24.75
N LEU A 37 -2.65 -0.36 -24.97
CA LEU A 37 -2.52 0.24 -26.29
C LEU A 37 -1.58 -0.57 -27.17
N ALA A 38 -0.44 -1.04 -26.64
CA ALA A 38 0.46 -1.96 -27.35
C ALA A 38 -0.23 -3.28 -27.73
N VAL A 39 -1.02 -3.87 -26.83
CA VAL A 39 -1.81 -5.09 -27.10
C VAL A 39 -2.87 -4.84 -28.19
N ALA A 40 -3.54 -3.69 -28.16
CA ALA A 40 -4.53 -3.31 -29.17
C ALA A 40 -3.90 -3.15 -30.55
N PHE A 41 -2.73 -2.50 -30.63
CA PHE A 41 -1.97 -2.41 -31.88
C PHE A 41 -1.59 -3.81 -32.39
N VAL A 42 -1.09 -4.71 -31.54
CA VAL A 42 -0.79 -6.11 -31.95
C VAL A 42 -2.02 -6.82 -32.51
N GLY A 43 -3.17 -6.67 -31.87
CA GLY A 43 -4.45 -7.19 -32.36
C GLY A 43 -4.81 -6.62 -33.74
N ALA A 44 -4.60 -5.31 -33.95
CA ALA A 44 -4.80 -4.67 -35.24
C ALA A 44 -3.81 -5.16 -36.31
N LEU A 45 -2.54 -5.38 -35.95
CA LEU A 45 -1.53 -5.96 -36.84
C LEU A 45 -1.84 -7.43 -37.19
N MET A 46 -2.45 -8.19 -36.27
CA MET A 46 -2.97 -9.55 -36.53
C MET A 46 -4.17 -9.54 -37.47
N LEU A 47 -5.08 -8.57 -37.32
CA LEU A 47 -6.23 -8.39 -38.22
C LEU A 47 -5.81 -8.01 -39.64
N THR A 48 -4.64 -7.37 -39.80
CA THR A 48 -4.03 -7.01 -41.09
C THR A 48 -3.62 -8.24 -41.93
N GLY A 49 -3.70 -9.46 -41.39
CA GLY A 49 -3.88 -10.69 -42.18
C GLY A 49 -2.65 -11.23 -42.92
N ARG A 50 -1.44 -10.73 -42.68
CA ARG A 50 -0.22 -11.23 -43.37
C ARG A 50 1.08 -11.23 -42.56
N LEU A 51 1.01 -11.03 -41.25
CA LEU A 51 2.17 -11.06 -40.35
C LEU A 51 2.12 -12.35 -39.52
N ALA A 52 3.26 -13.02 -39.35
CA ALA A 52 3.33 -14.27 -38.62
C ALA A 52 2.81 -14.07 -37.18
N VAL A 53 1.76 -14.82 -36.79
CA VAL A 53 1.19 -14.88 -35.42
C VAL A 53 2.26 -15.07 -34.34
N ARG A 54 3.37 -15.68 -34.76
CA ARG A 54 4.61 -15.94 -34.02
C ARG A 54 5.28 -14.66 -33.51
N GLU A 55 5.32 -13.61 -34.31
CA GLU A 55 5.89 -12.31 -33.95
C GLU A 55 4.90 -11.50 -33.10
N GLY A 56 3.60 -11.62 -33.40
CA GLY A 56 2.54 -10.94 -32.65
C GLY A 56 2.46 -11.38 -31.20
N LEU A 57 2.68 -12.68 -30.91
CA LEU A 57 2.53 -13.23 -29.56
C LEU A 57 3.62 -12.80 -28.56
N ARG A 58 4.78 -12.35 -29.05
CA ARG A 58 5.91 -11.94 -28.18
C ARG A 58 5.61 -10.67 -27.38
N VAL A 59 4.85 -9.74 -27.95
CA VAL A 59 4.52 -8.45 -27.34
C VAL A 59 3.59 -8.59 -26.11
N PRO A 60 2.44 -9.29 -26.18
CA PRO A 60 1.59 -9.48 -25.01
C PRO A 60 2.29 -10.31 -23.93
N LEU A 61 3.13 -11.30 -24.30
CA LEU A 61 3.95 -12.03 -23.33
C LEU A 61 4.92 -11.11 -22.57
N GLY A 62 5.59 -10.20 -23.27
CA GLY A 62 6.45 -9.20 -22.66
C GLY A 62 5.69 -8.27 -21.70
N CYS A 63 4.54 -7.74 -22.12
CA CYS A 63 3.68 -6.90 -21.28
C CYS A 63 3.22 -7.64 -20.01
N PHE A 64 2.85 -8.92 -20.13
CA PHE A 64 2.48 -9.75 -18.97
C PHE A 64 3.63 -9.92 -17.98
N ILE A 65 4.86 -10.11 -18.47
CA ILE A 65 6.03 -10.27 -17.59
C ILE A 65 6.37 -8.94 -16.91
N LEU A 66 6.35 -7.80 -17.62
CA LEU A 66 6.63 -6.49 -17.04
C LEU A 66 5.61 -6.10 -15.96
N LEU A 67 4.32 -6.35 -16.19
CA LEU A 67 3.26 -6.04 -15.22
C LEU A 67 3.14 -7.09 -14.12
N GLY A 68 3.20 -8.37 -14.48
CA GLY A 68 2.93 -9.48 -13.57
C GLY A 68 4.09 -9.78 -12.62
N ALA A 69 5.35 -9.72 -13.09
CA ALA A 69 6.48 -10.14 -12.27
C ALA A 69 6.65 -9.32 -10.97
N PRO A 70 6.54 -7.97 -10.98
CA PRO A 70 6.59 -7.18 -9.75
C PRO A 70 5.41 -7.45 -8.80
N LEU A 71 4.19 -7.62 -9.33
CA LEU A 71 3.01 -7.95 -8.53
C LEU A 71 3.17 -9.32 -7.84
N ILE A 72 3.65 -10.32 -8.59
CA ILE A 72 3.87 -11.68 -8.07
C ILE A 72 4.99 -11.67 -7.03
N ALA A 73 6.08 -10.93 -7.26
CA ALA A 73 7.17 -10.79 -6.31
C ALA A 73 6.72 -10.12 -5.01
N GLY A 74 5.96 -9.02 -5.10
CA GLY A 74 5.40 -8.32 -3.94
C GLY A 74 4.46 -9.21 -3.13
N ALA A 75 3.56 -9.94 -3.81
CA ALA A 75 2.66 -10.89 -3.17
C ALA A 75 3.41 -12.03 -2.46
N PHE A 76 4.47 -12.56 -3.09
CA PHE A 76 5.27 -13.63 -2.51
C PHE A 76 5.97 -13.17 -1.23
N ILE A 77 6.60 -12.00 -1.24
CA ILE A 77 7.27 -11.40 -0.07
C ILE A 77 6.26 -11.13 1.06
N GLN A 78 5.11 -10.53 0.76
CA GLN A 78 4.04 -10.27 1.74
C GLN A 78 3.52 -11.57 2.37
N SER A 79 3.36 -12.63 1.57
CA SER A 79 2.88 -13.93 2.06
C SER A 79 3.89 -14.63 2.97
N ALA A 80 5.19 -14.37 2.77
CA ALA A 80 6.25 -14.88 3.64
C ALA A 80 6.21 -14.20 5.01
N GLU A 81 6.06 -12.87 5.06
CA GLU A 81 5.95 -12.10 6.30
C GLU A 81 4.69 -12.44 7.10
N LYS A 82 3.55 -12.67 6.42
CA LYS A 82 2.30 -13.07 7.10
C LYS A 82 2.42 -14.40 7.86
N ARG A 83 3.39 -15.25 7.52
CA ARG A 83 3.65 -16.52 8.22
C ARG A 83 4.27 -16.30 9.60
N GLU A 84 5.06 -15.24 9.81
CA GLU A 84 5.62 -14.91 11.14
C GLU A 84 4.56 -14.37 12.09
N ILE A 85 3.66 -13.49 11.62
CA ILE A 85 2.58 -12.91 12.43
C ILE A 85 1.61 -14.00 12.93
N SER A 86 1.42 -15.05 12.13
CA SER A 86 0.54 -16.18 12.47
C SER A 86 1.13 -17.11 13.55
N SER A 87 2.39 -16.91 13.95
CA SER A 87 3.05 -17.70 15.00
C SER A 87 3.06 -17.03 16.39
N LEU A 88 2.53 -15.81 16.50
CA LEU A 88 2.28 -15.20 17.81
C LEU A 88 0.98 -15.77 18.40
N PRO A 89 0.99 -16.30 19.63
CA PRO A 89 -0.21 -16.73 20.30
C PRO A 89 -1.22 -15.58 20.30
N ASN A 90 -2.42 -15.84 19.78
CA ASN A 90 -3.58 -14.98 19.94
C ASN A 90 -3.81 -14.82 21.45
N GLN A 91 -3.27 -13.76 22.05
CA GLN A 91 -3.61 -13.32 23.40
C GLN A 91 -5.06 -12.88 23.35
N HIS A 92 -5.95 -13.84 23.52
CA HIS A 92 -7.32 -13.62 23.94
C HIS A 92 -7.22 -12.71 25.15
N ASN A 93 -7.65 -11.45 25.00
CA ASN A 93 -7.74 -10.51 26.09
C ASN A 93 -8.80 -11.07 27.04
N ASP A 94 -8.36 -11.90 27.99
CA ASP A 94 -9.18 -12.32 29.11
C ASP A 94 -9.58 -11.05 29.86
N ASP A 95 -10.88 -10.78 29.77
CA ASP A 95 -11.62 -9.76 30.48
C ASP A 95 -11.08 -9.60 31.91
N PHE A 96 -10.44 -8.47 32.17
CA PHE A 96 -10.03 -8.10 33.52
C PHE A 96 -11.31 -7.86 34.31
N GLY A 97 -11.73 -8.92 35.02
CA GLY A 97 -12.92 -8.94 35.85
C GLY A 97 -13.08 -7.65 36.65
N THR A 98 -14.33 -7.22 36.74
CA THR A 98 -14.76 -6.03 37.50
C THR A 98 -14.06 -6.03 38.85
N ARG A 99 -13.30 -4.97 39.13
CA ARG A 99 -12.50 -4.80 40.35
C ARG A 99 -13.43 -5.01 41.56
N ASP A 100 -13.30 -6.14 42.24
CA ASP A 100 -14.00 -6.38 43.49
C ASP A 100 -13.63 -5.27 44.50
N ASP A 101 -14.65 -4.71 45.11
CA ASP A 101 -14.54 -3.64 46.10
C ASP A 101 -13.68 -4.14 47.27
N LEU A 102 -12.53 -3.48 47.48
CA LEU A 102 -11.62 -3.79 48.57
C LEU A 102 -12.32 -3.52 49.91
N GLU A 103 -12.35 -4.53 50.79
CA GLU A 103 -12.95 -4.43 52.13
C GLU A 103 -12.27 -3.30 52.94
N PRO A 104 -13.02 -2.38 53.58
CA PRO A 104 -12.44 -1.24 54.27
C PRO A 104 -11.45 -1.68 55.36
N ALA A 105 -10.19 -1.25 55.23
CA ALA A 105 -9.12 -1.60 56.16
C ALA A 105 -9.42 -1.07 57.57
N THR A 106 -9.93 -1.95 58.43
CA THR A 106 -10.24 -1.67 59.85
C THR A 106 -9.00 -1.76 60.76
N HIS A 107 -7.81 -1.45 60.23
CA HIS A 107 -6.57 -1.47 61.00
C HIS A 107 -5.82 -0.15 60.80
N ASP A 108 -5.98 0.76 61.77
CA ASP A 108 -5.11 1.91 61.93
C ASP A 108 -4.04 1.59 63.00
N PRO A 109 -2.79 1.32 62.61
CA PRO A 109 -1.70 1.02 63.52
C PRO A 109 -1.26 2.23 64.36
N TYR A 110 -1.78 3.43 64.10
CA TYR A 110 -1.49 4.65 64.84
C TYR A 110 -2.53 4.99 65.91
N SER A 111 -3.56 4.15 66.13
CA SER A 111 -4.52 4.32 67.23
C SER A 111 -3.95 3.98 68.63
N GLY A 112 -2.64 3.89 68.78
CA GLY A 112 -1.98 3.50 70.02
C GLY A 112 -0.61 4.15 70.21
N ALA A 113 -0.54 5.48 70.26
CA ALA A 113 0.50 6.25 70.98
C ALA A 113 0.10 7.73 71.09
#